data_AF-A0A5K7YG38-F1
#
_entry.id   AF-A0A5K7YG38-F1
#
_cell.length_a   1.000
_cell.length_b   1.000
_cell.length_c   1.000
_cell.angle_alpha   90.00
_cell.angle_beta   90.00
_cell.angle_gamma   90.00
#
_symmetry.space_group_name_H-M   'P 1'
#
loop_
_entity.id
_entity.type
_entity.pdbx_description
1 polymer ?
#
loop_
_entity_poly.entity_id
_entity_poly.type
_entity_poly.pdbx_seq_one_letter_code
_entity_poly.pdbx_strand_id
1 'polypeptide(L)'
;MIQDYPTSKFIFIFHPKLLMDKSYTVRNGKAMTNGEVLQYWGKWIVLGERSWLDDLALTLNPYVEDEKIPIIKYDRIPSTNLGIEECVMMVYCDHRDRDDVWCILSRFGVKLKAWVSEKETMEMWLPGGRLLERWIRSKNLDEIDSETARSDAQSRLGYVFDHPEEDFVPWEQ
;
A
#
# COMPACT_ATOMS: atom_id res chain seq x y z
N MET A 1 10.34 -11.68 -5.37
CA MET A 1 10.40 -12.72 -4.32
C MET A 1 9.15 -12.58 -3.49
N ILE A 2 8.48 -13.69 -3.17
CA ILE A 2 7.30 -13.69 -2.29
C ILE A 2 7.76 -13.97 -0.86
N GLN A 3 7.37 -13.10 0.08
CA GLN A 3 7.63 -13.26 1.50
C GLN A 3 6.32 -13.39 2.29
N ASP A 4 6.11 -14.58 2.82
CA ASP A 4 4.97 -14.95 3.65
C ASP A 4 5.49 -15.21 5.08
N TYR A 5 5.44 -14.18 5.94
CA TYR A 5 5.72 -14.32 7.37
C TYR A 5 4.43 -14.45 8.18
N PRO A 6 4.20 -15.57 8.90
CA PRO A 6 2.92 -15.83 9.59
C PRO A 6 2.49 -14.73 10.58
N THR A 7 3.43 -13.98 11.13
CA THR A 7 3.17 -12.89 12.07
C THR A 7 2.81 -11.55 11.41
N SER A 8 3.10 -11.37 10.11
CA SER A 8 2.74 -10.15 9.39
C SER A 8 1.28 -10.21 8.95
N LYS A 9 0.61 -9.05 8.97
CA LYS A 9 -0.75 -8.90 8.42
C LYS A 9 -0.78 -9.15 6.91
N PHE A 10 0.32 -8.86 6.22
CA PHE A 10 0.41 -8.89 4.78
C PHE A 10 1.37 -9.97 4.29
N ILE A 11 1.22 -10.31 3.02
CA ILE A 11 2.22 -11.03 2.24
C ILE A 11 2.77 -10.06 1.22
N PHE A 12 4.08 -10.10 1.04
CA PHE A 12 4.78 -9.16 0.18
C PHE A 12 5.37 -9.85 -1.03
N ILE A 13 5.41 -9.12 -2.14
CA ILE A 13 6.13 -9.49 -3.35
C ILE A 13 7.01 -8.32 -3.71
N PHE A 14 8.32 -8.51 -3.62
CA PHE A 14 9.27 -7.44 -3.85
C PHE A 14 10.57 -7.97 -4.45
N HIS A 15 11.31 -7.10 -5.13
CA HIS A 15 12.62 -7.43 -5.65
C HIS A 15 13.65 -7.54 -4.50
N PRO A 16 14.50 -8.58 -4.41
CA PRO A 16 15.46 -8.77 -3.30
C PRO A 16 16.36 -7.57 -2.96
N LYS A 17 16.72 -6.76 -3.97
CA LYS A 17 17.38 -5.45 -3.81
C LYS A 17 16.78 -4.54 -2.71
N LEU A 18 15.48 -4.67 -2.42
CA LEU A 18 14.82 -3.88 -1.37
C LEU A 18 15.27 -4.30 0.05
N LEU A 19 15.84 -5.50 0.22
CA LEU A 19 16.47 -5.92 1.49
C LEU A 19 17.88 -5.36 1.68
N MET A 20 18.40 -4.62 0.69
CA MET A 20 19.72 -4.00 0.72
C MET A 20 19.61 -2.49 0.91
N ASP A 21 18.69 -2.05 1.79
CA ASP A 21 18.39 -0.64 2.11
C ASP A 21 17.95 0.22 0.92
N LYS A 22 17.38 -0.39 -0.12
CA LYS A 22 16.76 0.35 -1.22
C LYS A 22 15.29 0.58 -0.91
N SER A 23 14.85 1.84 -1.05
CA SER A 23 13.41 2.16 -1.05
C SER A 23 12.75 1.62 -2.32
N TYR A 24 11.47 1.27 -2.23
CA TYR A 24 10.64 0.93 -3.40
C TYR A 24 9.96 2.16 -4.02
N THR A 25 10.02 3.32 -3.35
CA THR A 25 9.60 4.62 -3.89
C THR A 25 10.80 5.32 -4.53
N VAL A 26 11.25 4.77 -5.66
CA VAL A 26 12.43 5.26 -6.40
C VAL A 26 12.04 5.57 -7.83
N ARG A 27 12.48 6.73 -8.32
CA ARG A 27 12.35 7.13 -9.73
C ARG A 27 13.71 7.51 -10.28
N ASN A 28 14.07 6.96 -11.45
CA ASN A 28 15.34 7.24 -12.12
C ASN A 28 16.58 7.04 -11.22
N GLY A 29 16.53 6.06 -10.32
CA GLY A 29 17.61 5.76 -9.38
C GLY A 29 17.70 6.68 -8.16
N LYS A 30 16.77 7.63 -7.99
CA LYS A 30 16.68 8.51 -6.81
C LYS A 30 15.45 8.16 -5.96
N ALA A 31 15.60 8.15 -4.64
CA ALA A 31 14.47 8.11 -3.73
C ALA A 31 13.54 9.30 -3.99
N MET A 32 12.23 9.05 -3.90
CA MET A 32 11.22 10.09 -4.03
C MET A 32 11.11 10.89 -2.74
N THR A 33 10.81 12.19 -2.84
CA THR A 33 10.45 13.00 -1.67
C THR A 33 9.02 12.72 -1.20
N ASN A 34 8.67 13.20 -0.01
CA ASN A 34 7.29 13.18 0.50
C ASN A 34 6.31 13.79 -0.51
N GLY A 35 6.63 14.95 -1.08
CA GLY A 35 5.81 15.62 -2.09
C GLY A 35 5.64 14.80 -3.35
N GLU A 36 6.72 14.17 -3.84
CA GLU A 36 6.66 13.28 -5.00
C GLU A 36 5.81 12.02 -4.73
N VAL A 37 5.92 11.43 -3.54
CA VAL A 37 5.10 10.28 -3.15
C VAL A 37 3.62 10.66 -3.08
N LEU A 38 3.30 11.79 -2.45
CA LEU A 38 1.93 12.29 -2.40
C LEU A 38 1.36 12.60 -3.78
N GLN A 39 2.18 13.09 -4.71
CA GLN A 39 1.74 13.48 -6.04
C GLN A 39 1.62 12.31 -7.02
N TYR A 40 2.58 11.38 -6.98
CA TYR A 40 2.76 10.39 -8.05
C TYR A 40 2.61 8.96 -7.57
N TRP A 41 2.88 8.65 -6.30
CA TRP A 41 2.81 7.27 -5.85
C TRP A 41 1.38 6.83 -5.58
N GLY A 42 1.09 5.55 -5.84
CA GLY A 42 -0.19 4.95 -5.52
C GLY A 42 -0.22 3.47 -5.82
N LYS A 43 -1.42 2.91 -5.86
CA LYS A 43 -1.62 1.48 -6.10
C LYS A 43 -2.89 1.18 -6.88
N TRP A 44 -2.82 0.14 -7.70
CA TRP A 44 -4.00 -0.57 -8.16
C TRP A 44 -4.55 -1.45 -7.04
N ILE A 45 -5.87 -1.39 -6.83
CA ILE A 45 -6.61 -2.20 -5.87
C ILE A 45 -7.20 -3.40 -6.59
N VAL A 46 -6.82 -4.60 -6.15
CA VAL A 46 -7.33 -5.87 -6.65
C VAL A 46 -8.02 -6.58 -5.49
N LEU A 47 -9.29 -6.93 -5.68
CA LEU A 47 -10.09 -7.67 -4.69
C LEU A 47 -10.23 -9.12 -5.14
N GLY A 48 -10.21 -10.04 -4.18
CA GLY A 48 -10.54 -11.43 -4.43
C GLY A 48 -10.33 -12.33 -3.23
N GLU A 49 -10.62 -13.60 -3.43
CA GLU A 49 -10.31 -14.65 -2.46
C GLU A 49 -8.80 -14.81 -2.29
N ARG A 50 -8.38 -15.18 -1.08
CA ARG A 50 -6.97 -15.33 -0.73
C ARG A 50 -6.21 -16.29 -1.66
N SER A 51 -6.79 -17.45 -1.97
CA SER A 51 -6.19 -18.45 -2.86
C SER A 51 -5.95 -17.91 -4.27
N TRP A 52 -6.91 -17.16 -4.81
CA TRP A 52 -6.76 -16.54 -6.13
C TRP A 52 -5.68 -15.45 -6.12
N LEU A 53 -5.57 -14.68 -5.02
CA LEU A 53 -4.48 -13.70 -4.85
C LEU A 53 -3.11 -14.38 -4.73
N ASP A 54 -3.01 -15.56 -4.12
CA ASP A 54 -1.77 -16.35 -4.08
C ASP A 54 -1.34 -16.79 -5.50
N ASP A 55 -2.28 -17.27 -6.32
CA ASP A 55 -2.01 -17.66 -7.71
C ASP A 55 -1.61 -16.44 -8.58
N LEU A 56 -2.31 -15.31 -8.38
CA LEU A 56 -1.98 -14.06 -9.03
C LEU A 56 -0.59 -13.56 -8.61
N ALA A 57 -0.23 -13.69 -7.32
CA ALA A 57 1.08 -13.33 -6.80
C ALA A 57 2.21 -14.10 -7.48
N LEU A 58 2.06 -15.41 -7.67
CA LEU A 58 3.02 -16.24 -8.42
C LEU A 58 3.17 -15.76 -9.86
N THR A 59 2.05 -15.40 -10.49
CA THR A 59 2.01 -14.91 -11.87
C THR A 59 2.64 -13.52 -12.03
N LEU A 60 2.48 -12.65 -11.03
CA LEU A 60 3.02 -11.29 -11.04
C LEU A 60 4.48 -11.22 -10.58
N ASN A 61 4.98 -12.21 -9.84
CA ASN A 61 6.34 -12.22 -9.29
C ASN A 61 7.44 -11.96 -10.36
N PRO A 62 7.40 -12.53 -11.59
CA PRO A 62 8.36 -12.19 -12.63
C PRO A 62 8.39 -10.71 -13.02
N TYR A 63 7.24 -10.01 -12.98
CA TYR A 63 7.19 -8.57 -13.28
C TYR A 63 7.80 -7.73 -12.15
N VAL A 64 7.79 -8.25 -10.93
CA VAL A 64 8.47 -7.65 -9.78
C VAL A 64 9.98 -7.90 -9.86
N GLU A 65 10.41 -9.10 -10.22
CA GLU A 65 11.83 -9.42 -10.46
C GLU A 65 12.42 -8.61 -11.63
N ASP A 66 11.61 -8.34 -12.66
CA ASP A 66 12.00 -7.48 -13.79
C ASP A 66 11.93 -5.97 -13.47
N GLU A 67 11.62 -5.58 -12.23
CA GLU A 67 11.47 -4.17 -11.78
C GLU A 67 10.37 -3.39 -12.54
N LYS A 68 9.44 -4.07 -13.23
CA LYS A 68 8.27 -3.46 -13.90
C LYS A 68 7.15 -3.13 -12.93
N ILE A 69 7.04 -3.92 -11.85
CA ILE A 69 6.18 -3.63 -10.71
C ILE A 69 7.09 -3.45 -9.49
N PRO A 70 7.14 -2.25 -8.89
CA PRO A 70 8.03 -1.97 -7.76
C PRO A 70 7.81 -2.90 -6.55
N ILE A 71 6.55 -3.03 -6.12
CA ILE A 71 6.17 -3.84 -4.97
C ILE A 71 4.68 -4.18 -5.01
N ILE A 72 4.35 -5.37 -4.51
CA ILE A 72 2.98 -5.80 -4.26
C ILE A 72 2.88 -6.19 -2.79
N LYS A 73 1.76 -5.87 -2.16
CA LYS A 73 1.39 -6.46 -0.87
C LYS A 73 -0.08 -6.83 -0.87
N TYR A 74 -0.43 -7.89 -0.15
CA TYR A 74 -1.81 -8.32 -0.09
C TYR A 74 -2.19 -8.93 1.26
N ASP A 75 -3.47 -8.81 1.58
CA ASP A 75 -4.06 -9.26 2.83
C ASP A 75 -4.01 -10.79 2.96
N ARG A 76 -3.65 -11.27 4.16
CA ARG A 76 -3.84 -12.69 4.51
C ARG A 76 -5.29 -13.06 4.71
N ILE A 77 -6.06 -12.13 5.29
CA ILE A 77 -7.46 -12.23 5.64
C ILE A 77 -8.15 -10.90 5.30
N PRO A 78 -9.44 -10.91 4.93
CA PRO A 78 -10.17 -9.67 4.65
C PRO A 78 -10.10 -8.69 5.84
N SER A 79 -9.90 -7.41 5.54
CA SER A 79 -9.93 -6.34 6.54
C SER A 79 -11.38 -5.98 6.90
N THR A 80 -12.11 -6.91 7.51
CA THR A 80 -13.53 -6.76 7.89
C THR A 80 -13.74 -5.61 8.86
N ASN A 81 -12.73 -5.30 9.68
CA ASN A 81 -12.71 -4.14 10.57
C ASN A 81 -12.77 -2.78 9.83
N LEU A 82 -12.47 -2.76 8.53
CA LEU A 82 -12.61 -1.61 7.65
C LEU A 82 -13.86 -1.69 6.75
N GLY A 83 -14.65 -2.75 6.88
CA GLY A 83 -15.84 -3.04 6.06
C GLY A 83 -15.50 -3.63 4.69
N ILE A 84 -14.40 -4.37 4.58
CA ILE A 84 -13.98 -5.05 3.35
C ILE A 84 -14.16 -6.57 3.56
N GLU A 85 -14.93 -7.19 2.67
CA GLU A 85 -15.31 -8.61 2.75
C GLU A 85 -14.34 -9.53 1.99
N GLU A 86 -13.56 -8.99 1.07
CA GLU A 86 -12.54 -9.69 0.28
C GLU A 86 -11.12 -9.32 0.74
N CYS A 87 -10.13 -10.15 0.39
CA CYS A 87 -8.74 -9.75 0.56
C CYS A 87 -8.39 -8.66 -0.46
N VAL A 88 -7.55 -7.71 -0.05
CA VAL A 88 -7.05 -6.67 -0.93
C VAL A 88 -5.60 -6.96 -1.31
N MET A 89 -5.32 -6.99 -2.61
CA MET A 89 -3.97 -6.87 -3.16
C MET A 89 -3.75 -5.44 -3.66
N MET A 90 -2.67 -4.82 -3.19
CA MET A 90 -2.20 -3.50 -3.58
C MET A 90 -0.96 -3.66 -4.45
N VAL A 91 -1.10 -3.29 -5.72
CA VAL A 91 0.00 -3.30 -6.70
C VAL A 91 0.48 -1.87 -6.86
N TYR A 92 1.60 -1.54 -6.23
CA TYR A 92 2.10 -0.17 -6.18
C TYR A 92 2.81 0.22 -7.47
N CYS A 93 2.67 1.49 -7.85
CA CYS A 93 3.40 2.05 -8.98
C CYS A 93 3.42 3.58 -8.90
N ASP A 94 4.32 4.18 -9.69
CA ASP A 94 4.22 5.58 -10.04
C ASP A 94 3.03 5.79 -10.99
N HIS A 95 2.29 6.88 -10.78
CA HIS A 95 1.14 7.27 -11.61
C HIS A 95 1.54 7.34 -13.10
N ARG A 96 2.75 7.80 -13.40
CA ARG A 96 3.25 7.95 -14.78
C ARG A 96 3.40 6.62 -15.51
N ASP A 97 3.53 5.52 -14.77
CA ASP A 97 3.65 4.16 -15.32
C ASP A 97 2.39 3.31 -15.07
N ARG A 98 1.32 3.89 -14.49
CA ARG A 98 0.15 3.13 -14.03
C ARG A 98 -0.56 2.36 -15.14
N ASP A 99 -0.57 2.89 -16.36
CA ASP A 99 -1.27 2.25 -17.48
C ASP A 99 -0.50 1.04 -18.01
N ASP A 100 0.83 1.04 -17.92
CA ASP A 100 1.66 -0.14 -18.21
C ASP A 100 1.41 -1.24 -17.18
N VAL A 101 1.36 -0.87 -15.89
CA VAL A 101 1.01 -1.81 -14.81
C VAL A 101 -0.42 -2.33 -15.00
N TRP A 102 -1.36 -1.48 -15.37
CA TRP A 102 -2.73 -1.91 -15.69
C TRP A 102 -2.78 -2.90 -16.87
N CYS A 103 -1.98 -2.67 -17.92
CA CYS A 103 -1.86 -3.59 -19.04
C CYS A 103 -1.32 -4.97 -18.63
N ILE A 104 -0.48 -5.04 -17.60
CA ILE A 104 -0.05 -6.31 -17.00
C ILE A 104 -1.23 -6.95 -16.25
N LEU A 105 -1.86 -6.22 -15.33
CA LEU A 105 -2.94 -6.75 -14.47
C LEU A 105 -4.15 -7.26 -15.25
N SER A 106 -4.59 -6.50 -16.26
CA SER A 106 -5.75 -6.84 -17.08
C SER A 106 -5.58 -8.14 -17.88
N ARG A 107 -4.35 -8.56 -18.19
CA ARG A 107 -4.07 -9.86 -18.85
C ARG A 107 -4.35 -11.06 -17.95
N PHE A 108 -4.35 -10.85 -16.63
CA PHE A 108 -4.53 -11.90 -15.63
C PHE A 108 -5.91 -11.85 -14.96
N GLY A 109 -6.89 -11.29 -15.66
CA GLY A 109 -8.29 -11.34 -15.23
C GLY A 109 -8.68 -10.30 -14.18
N VAL A 110 -7.80 -9.35 -13.85
CA VAL A 110 -8.19 -8.18 -13.03
C VAL A 110 -9.14 -7.31 -13.83
N LYS A 111 -10.39 -7.20 -13.37
CA LYS A 111 -11.45 -6.44 -14.06
C LYS A 111 -11.68 -5.05 -13.49
N LEU A 112 -11.43 -4.88 -12.19
CA LEU A 112 -11.64 -3.61 -11.51
C LEU A 112 -10.47 -2.67 -11.80
N LYS A 113 -10.73 -1.60 -12.55
CA LYS A 113 -9.76 -0.53 -12.80
C LYS A 113 -9.88 0.54 -11.69
N ALA A 114 -9.36 0.24 -10.50
CA ALA A 114 -9.35 1.16 -9.35
C ALA A 114 -7.92 1.49 -8.91
N TRP A 115 -7.40 2.65 -9.33
CA TRP A 115 -6.12 3.17 -8.85
C TRP A 115 -6.39 4.21 -7.76
N VAL A 116 -5.64 4.13 -6.66
CA VAL A 116 -5.77 5.04 -5.52
C VAL A 116 -4.39 5.62 -5.21
N SER A 117 -4.31 6.94 -5.10
CA SER A 117 -3.06 7.61 -4.75
C SER A 117 -2.66 7.35 -3.30
N GLU A 118 -1.37 7.48 -3.02
CA GLU A 118 -0.88 7.43 -1.64
C GLU A 118 -1.45 8.60 -0.82
N LYS A 119 -1.54 9.79 -1.42
CA LYS A 119 -2.18 10.95 -0.80
C LYS A 119 -3.60 10.67 -0.34
N GLU A 120 -4.47 10.17 -1.22
CA GLU A 120 -5.84 9.80 -0.84
C GLU A 120 -5.86 8.75 0.27
N THR A 121 -4.92 7.80 0.24
CA THR A 121 -4.80 6.77 1.29
C THR A 121 -4.44 7.39 2.64
N MET A 122 -3.43 8.27 2.67
CA MET A 122 -3.02 8.94 3.90
C MET A 122 -4.13 9.85 4.45
N GLU A 123 -4.82 10.61 3.59
CA GLU A 123 -5.96 11.44 3.98
C GLU A 123 -7.08 10.62 4.62
N MET A 124 -7.32 9.39 4.13
CA MET A 124 -8.29 8.48 4.74
C MET A 124 -7.87 7.96 6.13
N TRP A 125 -6.58 8.02 6.46
CA TRP A 125 -6.02 7.58 7.74
C TRP A 125 -5.68 8.73 8.70
N LEU A 126 -5.79 9.99 8.27
CA LEU A 126 -5.70 11.16 9.16
C LEU A 126 -6.93 11.25 10.10
N PRO A 127 -6.87 12.06 11.18
CA PRO A 127 -8.03 12.34 12.03
C PRO A 127 -9.27 12.75 11.25
N GLY A 128 -10.42 12.15 11.56
CA GLY A 128 -11.66 12.34 10.80
C GLY A 128 -11.71 11.60 9.45
N GLY A 129 -10.60 10.99 9.03
CA GLY A 129 -10.50 10.13 7.86
C GLY A 129 -11.28 8.83 8.03
N ARG A 130 -11.94 8.39 6.96
CA ARG A 130 -12.89 7.27 7.02
C ARG A 130 -12.29 5.95 7.51
N LEU A 131 -11.02 5.67 7.23
CA LEU A 131 -10.39 4.40 7.58
C LEU A 131 -9.95 4.39 9.04
N LEU A 132 -9.36 5.49 9.52
CA LEU A 132 -8.98 5.63 10.92
C LEU A 132 -10.22 5.52 11.82
N GLU A 133 -11.27 6.27 11.52
CA GLU A 133 -12.49 6.28 12.35
C GLU A 133 -13.25 4.95 12.33
N ARG A 134 -13.13 4.17 11.24
CA ARG A 134 -13.66 2.80 11.22
C ARG A 134 -12.80 1.86 12.07
N TRP A 135 -11.48 1.97 11.94
CA TRP A 135 -10.56 1.16 12.73
C TRP A 135 -10.74 1.40 14.23
N ILE A 136 -10.79 2.66 14.69
CA ILE A 136 -11.01 3.02 16.10
C ILE A 136 -12.30 2.38 16.62
N ARG A 137 -13.42 2.56 15.89
CA ARG A 137 -14.71 1.95 16.24
C ARG A 137 -14.66 0.43 16.30
N SER A 138 -13.96 -0.20 15.37
CA SER A 138 -13.81 -1.66 15.35
C SER A 138 -13.01 -2.23 16.52
N LYS A 139 -12.18 -1.40 17.17
CA LYS A 139 -11.31 -1.78 18.28
C LYS A 139 -11.96 -1.62 19.65
N ASN A 140 -13.14 -1.01 19.73
CA ASN A 140 -13.82 -0.69 21.00
C ASN A 140 -12.89 0.02 21.99
N LEU A 141 -12.07 0.95 21.49
CA LEU A 141 -11.17 1.75 22.32
C LEU A 141 -11.98 2.69 23.21
N ASP A 142 -11.42 3.05 24.36
CA ASP A 142 -11.95 4.16 25.14
C ASP A 142 -11.61 5.51 24.48
N GLU A 143 -12.11 6.60 25.06
CA GLU A 143 -11.92 7.94 24.52
C GLU A 143 -10.42 8.34 24.50
N ILE A 144 -9.66 7.94 25.52
CA ILE A 144 -8.25 8.30 25.66
C ILE A 144 -7.42 7.58 24.60
N ASP A 145 -7.65 6.28 24.42
CA ASP A 145 -6.99 5.48 23.39
C ASP A 145 -7.39 5.91 21.98
N SER A 146 -8.65 6.31 21.79
CA SER A 146 -9.14 6.86 20.51
C SER A 146 -8.45 8.16 20.14
N GLU A 147 -8.36 9.11 21.08
CA GLU A 147 -7.65 10.38 20.86
C GLU A 147 -6.15 10.16 20.67
N THR A 148 -5.55 9.21 21.40
CA THR A 148 -4.15 8.82 21.21
C THR A 148 -3.90 8.31 19.79
N ALA A 149 -4.79 7.46 19.26
CA ALA A 149 -4.69 6.95 17.89
C ALA A 149 -4.81 8.07 16.85
N ARG A 150 -5.72 9.04 17.05
CA ARG A 150 -5.85 10.22 16.18
C ARG A 150 -4.60 11.10 16.22
N SER A 151 -4.07 11.36 17.41
CA SER A 151 -2.87 12.17 17.59
C SER A 151 -1.63 11.51 16.96
N ASP A 152 -1.45 10.20 17.12
CA ASP A 152 -0.35 9.46 16.49
C ASP A 152 -0.47 9.49 14.95
N ALA A 153 -1.68 9.27 14.42
CA ALA A 153 -1.94 9.38 12.98
C ALA A 153 -1.63 10.79 12.45
N GLN A 154 -2.06 11.85 13.16
CA GLN A 154 -1.76 13.23 12.80
C GLN A 154 -0.26 13.50 12.81
N SER A 155 0.44 13.07 13.86
CA SER A 155 1.87 13.31 14.01
C SER A 155 2.67 12.63 12.91
N ARG A 156 2.33 11.39 12.54
CA ARG A 156 3.10 10.62 11.56
C ARG A 156 2.73 10.97 10.13
N LEU A 157 1.44 10.97 9.82
CA LEU A 157 0.98 11.21 8.45
C LEU A 157 1.03 12.70 8.12
N GLY A 158 0.61 13.57 9.05
CA GLY A 158 0.66 15.03 8.86
C GLY A 158 2.07 15.53 8.57
N TYR A 159 3.09 14.96 9.21
CA TYR A 159 4.49 15.27 8.92
C TYR A 159 4.84 15.11 7.43
N VAL A 160 4.35 14.05 6.78
CA VAL A 160 4.62 13.83 5.34
C VAL A 160 4.03 14.97 4.50
N PHE A 161 2.86 15.49 4.87
CA PHE A 161 2.25 16.63 4.17
C PHE A 161 2.99 17.95 4.42
N ASP A 162 3.46 18.16 5.65
CA ASP A 162 4.09 19.41 6.09
C ASP A 162 5.57 19.52 5.63
N HIS A 163 6.19 18.40 5.26
CA HIS A 163 7.60 18.31 4.88
C HIS A 163 7.82 17.76 3.46
N PRO A 164 7.30 18.40 2.39
CA PRO A 164 7.26 17.82 1.04
C PRO A 164 8.63 17.63 0.38
N GLU A 165 9.66 18.35 0.82
CA GLU A 165 11.01 18.33 0.24
C GLU A 165 11.92 17.25 0.85
N GLU A 166 11.51 16.61 1.94
CA GLU A 166 12.28 15.55 2.59
C GLU A 166 12.14 14.22 1.84
N ASP A 167 13.21 13.40 1.87
CA ASP A 167 13.17 12.05 1.30
C ASP A 167 12.09 11.22 2.01
N PHE A 168 11.25 10.53 1.24
CA PHE A 168 10.20 9.71 1.80
C PHE A 168 10.79 8.45 2.44
N VAL A 169 10.45 8.23 3.71
CA VAL A 169 10.81 7.02 4.45
C VAL A 169 9.57 6.12 4.56
N PRO A 170 9.55 4.96 3.89
CA PRO A 170 8.46 4.00 4.06
C PRO A 170 8.35 3.53 5.51
N TRP A 171 7.14 3.34 6.01
CA TRP A 171 6.92 2.79 7.33
C TRP A 171 7.37 1.34 7.43
N GLU A 172 7.82 0.94 8.61
CA GLU A 172 8.03 -0.46 8.96
C GLU A 172 6.71 -1.24 8.79
N GLN A 173 6.74 -2.37 8.07
CA GLN A 173 5.57 -3.18 7.69
C GLN A 173 5.54 -4.54 8.40
#